data_AF-A0A955VI38-F1
#
_entry.id   AF-A0A955VI38-F1
#
_cell.length_a   1.000
_cell.length_b   1.000
_cell.length_c   1.000
_cell.angle_alpha   90.00
_cell.angle_beta   90.00
_cell.angle_gamma   90.00
#
_symmetry.space_group_name_H-M   'P 1'
#
loop_
_entity.id
_entity.type
_entity.pdbx_description
1 polymer ?
#
loop_
_entity_poly.entity_id
_entity_poly.type
_entity_poly.pdbx_seq_one_letter_code
_entity_poly.pdbx_strand_id
1 'polypeptide(L)'
;MNEQEVDERNDAPDPHGVAADEAYPMELHIRATARRRYQVNEALFQSSGDVVFGNTAEVRKLAHAINDRRAAEGGGAEPIRAGQLYALGLIDEIMHYIVALYCRQVVPDAMAMCRKRIATALGADASEELLRTFSEEFPPRSVYLAGDDVSSYLDGATGGRSNREIALEELMLLGLTNENPASSAFAELFDDAPLRQSTPYAAALSAVDAHFAALPPFGPDQQTLLEMLRAPMRASPHSLAGQLRFMREKWGVLIAKFLDRMLLSSDLLAEEEAPRFGGPGPSRVLSFESLVEDAERFSEDRDWMPRVVLIAKSAYV
;
A
#
# COMPACT_ATOMS: atom_id res chain seq x y z
N MET A 1 -0.26 -35.40 -46.85
CA MET A 1 0.74 -35.47 -45.78
C MET A 1 1.50 -34.16 -45.75
N ASN A 2 0.96 -33.17 -45.06
CA ASN A 2 1.66 -32.35 -44.08
C ASN A 2 0.65 -31.38 -43.46
N GLU A 3 0.56 -31.51 -42.14
CA GLU A 3 -0.25 -30.73 -41.21
C GLU A 3 0.37 -29.34 -41.05
N GLN A 4 -0.44 -28.29 -41.18
CA GLN A 4 -0.25 -27.02 -40.49
C GLN A 4 -1.65 -26.47 -40.17
N GLU A 5 -2.23 -26.97 -39.08
CA GLU A 5 -3.29 -26.26 -38.34
C GLU A 5 -2.61 -25.12 -37.58
N VAL A 6 -2.84 -23.89 -38.02
CA VAL A 6 -2.58 -22.69 -37.23
C VAL A 6 -3.87 -22.40 -36.47
N ASP A 7 -3.86 -22.70 -35.17
CA ASP A 7 -4.85 -22.30 -34.17
C ASP A 7 -4.86 -20.76 -34.09
N GLU A 8 -5.68 -20.11 -34.92
CA GLU A 8 -6.06 -18.70 -34.76
C GLU A 8 -6.91 -18.56 -33.48
N ARG A 9 -6.23 -18.46 -32.34
CA ARG A 9 -6.87 -17.97 -31.11
C ARG A 9 -7.22 -16.51 -31.31
N ASN A 10 -8.50 -16.35 -31.58
CA ASN A 10 -9.33 -15.15 -31.58
C ASN A 10 -8.97 -14.21 -30.39
N ASP A 11 -8.03 -13.30 -30.61
CA ASP A 11 -7.72 -12.19 -29.71
C ASP A 11 -8.70 -11.05 -30.03
N ALA A 12 -9.96 -11.24 -29.59
CA ALA A 12 -10.96 -10.19 -29.69
C ALA A 12 -10.65 -9.14 -28.59
N PRO A 13 -10.45 -7.87 -28.94
CA PRO A 13 -10.19 -6.83 -27.96
C PRO A 13 -11.41 -6.68 -27.04
N ASP A 14 -11.15 -6.65 -25.73
CA ASP A 14 -12.16 -6.37 -24.71
C ASP A 14 -12.88 -5.04 -25.04
N PRO A 15 -14.21 -5.04 -25.21
CA PRO A 15 -14.98 -3.83 -25.50
C PRO A 15 -14.97 -2.80 -24.35
N HIS A 16 -14.36 -3.13 -23.21
CA HIS A 16 -14.07 -2.21 -22.11
C HIS A 16 -12.56 -2.08 -21.93
N GLY A 17 -11.91 -1.30 -22.79
CA GLY A 17 -10.46 -1.09 -22.82
C GLY A 17 -9.88 -0.44 -21.55
N VAL A 18 -9.74 -1.24 -20.49
CA VAL A 18 -8.86 -0.95 -19.35
C VAL A 18 -8.13 -2.25 -19.03
N ALA A 19 -6.90 -2.36 -19.52
CA ALA A 19 -6.00 -3.45 -19.16
C ALA A 19 -5.85 -3.53 -17.63
N ALA A 20 -5.72 -4.75 -17.11
CA ALA A 20 -5.65 -5.03 -15.68
C ALA A 20 -4.49 -4.34 -14.92
N ASP A 21 -3.60 -3.65 -15.63
CA ASP A 21 -2.35 -3.05 -15.16
C ASP A 21 -2.36 -1.52 -14.94
N GLU A 22 -3.41 -0.79 -15.33
CA GLU A 22 -3.47 0.64 -14.99
C GLU A 22 -3.98 0.85 -13.56
N ALA A 23 -3.17 0.43 -12.59
CA ALA A 23 -3.29 0.88 -11.23
C ALA A 23 -3.02 2.39 -11.20
N TYR A 24 -4.05 3.20 -10.95
CA TYR A 24 -3.83 4.59 -10.56
C TYR A 24 -2.90 4.58 -9.33
N PRO A 25 -1.89 5.46 -9.25
CA PRO A 25 -1.01 5.53 -8.11
C PRO A 25 -1.80 5.96 -6.87
N MET A 26 -2.30 4.98 -6.10
CA MET A 26 -2.93 5.22 -4.80
C MET A 26 -1.81 5.52 -3.80
N GLU A 27 -1.86 6.71 -3.20
CA GLU A 27 -0.88 7.21 -2.23
C GLU A 27 -1.47 7.19 -0.83
N LEU A 28 -0.65 6.93 0.20
CA LEU A 28 -1.07 7.21 1.57
C LEU A 28 -1.45 8.70 1.71
N HIS A 29 -2.68 8.96 2.15
CA HIS A 29 -3.23 10.31 2.27
C HIS A 29 -2.57 11.09 3.41
N ILE A 30 -1.51 11.82 3.08
CA ILE A 30 -0.84 12.73 3.99
C ILE A 30 -1.35 14.15 3.77
N ARG A 31 -1.84 14.75 4.85
CA ARG A 31 -2.33 16.13 4.90
C ARG A 31 -1.28 17.12 4.40
N ALA A 32 -1.70 18.16 3.68
CA ALA A 32 -0.82 19.17 3.08
C ALA A 32 0.12 19.84 4.09
N THR A 33 -0.38 20.11 5.30
CA THR A 33 0.40 20.69 6.40
C THR A 33 1.50 19.75 6.87
N ALA A 34 1.22 18.45 6.99
CA ALA A 34 2.21 17.43 7.32
C ALA A 34 3.23 17.23 6.20
N ARG A 35 2.80 17.21 4.93
CA ARG A 35 3.68 17.17 3.75
C ARG A 35 4.72 18.30 3.80
N ARG A 36 4.26 19.54 4.05
CA ARG A 36 5.14 20.72 4.19
C ARG A 36 6.03 20.66 5.42
N ARG A 37 5.49 20.24 6.58
CA ARG A 37 6.21 20.21 7.86
C ARG A 37 7.39 19.25 7.85
N TYR A 38 7.17 18.06 7.28
CA TYR A 38 8.15 16.97 7.25
C TYR A 38 8.93 16.87 5.93
N GLN A 39 8.68 17.79 4.98
CA GLN A 39 9.29 17.80 3.66
C GLN A 39 9.20 16.42 2.98
N VAL A 40 7.99 15.85 3.06
CA VAL A 40 7.71 14.50 2.59
C VAL A 40 8.02 14.41 1.09
N ASN A 41 9.05 13.63 0.73
CA ASN A 41 9.43 13.43 -0.66
C ASN A 41 8.51 12.40 -1.35
N GLU A 42 8.23 12.66 -2.61
CA GLU A 42 6.95 12.44 -3.31
C GLU A 42 6.70 10.99 -3.80
N ALA A 43 7.44 10.01 -3.28
CA ALA A 43 7.42 8.64 -3.78
C ALA A 43 7.42 7.59 -2.65
N LEU A 44 6.82 7.90 -1.50
CA LEU A 44 6.80 6.96 -0.38
C LEU A 44 6.00 5.69 -0.69
N PHE A 45 4.94 5.80 -1.50
CA PHE A 45 4.00 4.71 -1.79
C PHE A 45 3.48 4.77 -3.23
N GLN A 46 4.37 4.79 -4.23
CA GLN A 46 3.92 4.64 -5.62
C GLN A 46 3.51 3.19 -5.87
N SER A 47 2.26 2.99 -6.26
CA SER A 47 1.73 1.71 -6.76
C SER A 47 2.00 1.53 -8.27
N SER A 48 3.25 1.75 -8.71
CA SER A 48 3.66 1.26 -10.04
C SER A 48 4.10 -0.19 -9.92
N GLY A 49 3.33 -1.06 -10.56
CA GLY A 49 3.31 -2.52 -10.42
C GLY A 49 4.57 -3.29 -10.82
N ASP A 50 5.78 -2.71 -10.82
CA ASP A 50 7.00 -3.43 -11.22
C ASP A 50 8.27 -3.09 -10.39
N VAL A 51 8.16 -2.31 -9.31
CA VAL A 51 9.32 -2.02 -8.44
C VAL A 51 9.18 -2.73 -7.09
N VAL A 52 9.78 -3.91 -7.02
CA VAL A 52 9.79 -4.85 -5.88
C VAL A 52 10.51 -4.31 -4.61
N PHE A 53 11.12 -3.12 -4.64
CA PHE A 53 11.93 -2.60 -3.50
C PHE A 53 11.82 -1.09 -3.18
N GLY A 54 10.87 -0.34 -3.73
CA GLY A 54 10.61 1.04 -3.26
C GLY A 54 9.67 0.97 -2.04
N ASN A 55 9.98 1.37 -0.82
CA ASN A 55 10.84 2.47 -0.46
C ASN A 55 11.14 2.49 1.06
N THR A 56 11.69 1.40 1.61
CA THR A 56 12.00 1.35 3.07
C THR A 56 12.94 2.48 3.48
N ALA A 57 13.80 2.94 2.56
CA ALA A 57 14.67 4.09 2.76
C ALA A 57 13.89 5.40 2.92
N GLU A 58 12.96 5.75 2.03
CA GLU A 58 12.17 6.97 2.22
C GLU A 58 11.21 6.84 3.41
N VAL A 59 10.64 5.67 3.69
CA VAL A 59 9.82 5.48 4.90
C VAL A 59 10.65 5.71 6.16
N ARG A 60 11.90 5.25 6.20
CA ARG A 60 12.85 5.56 7.28
C ARG A 60 13.19 7.04 7.34
N LYS A 61 13.40 7.70 6.19
CA LYS A 61 13.65 9.16 6.13
C LYS A 61 12.46 9.94 6.66
N LEU A 62 11.24 9.57 6.30
CA LEU A 62 10.02 10.20 6.82
C LEU A 62 9.90 9.99 8.33
N ALA A 63 10.03 8.75 8.81
CA ALA A 63 9.99 8.47 10.24
C ALA A 63 11.06 9.26 11.00
N HIS A 64 12.27 9.37 10.45
CA HIS A 64 13.36 10.19 11.02
C HIS A 64 13.00 11.67 11.03
N ALA A 65 12.51 12.24 9.92
CA ALA A 65 12.11 13.64 9.83
C ALA A 65 11.00 14.01 10.82
N ILE A 66 10.04 13.10 11.02
CA ILE A 66 8.98 13.26 12.04
C ILE A 66 9.59 13.27 13.44
N ASN A 67 10.42 12.27 13.75
CA ASN A 67 11.03 12.13 15.08
C ASN A 67 11.96 13.30 15.42
N ASP A 68 12.75 13.77 14.46
CA ASP A 68 13.65 14.93 14.64
C ASP A 68 12.85 16.20 14.95
N ARG A 69 11.73 16.40 14.24
CA ARG A 69 10.85 17.54 14.50
C ARG A 69 10.18 17.44 15.87
N ARG A 70 9.65 16.27 16.23
CA ARG A 70 9.06 16.02 17.57
C ARG A 70 10.08 16.27 18.69
N ALA A 71 11.33 15.85 18.49
CA ALA A 71 12.41 16.08 19.42
C ALA A 71 12.73 17.59 19.57
N ALA A 72 12.78 18.33 18.45
CA ALA A 72 13.03 19.77 18.45
C ALA A 72 11.92 20.58 19.16
N GLU A 73 10.68 20.08 19.17
CA GLU A 73 9.50 20.76 19.73
C GLU A 73 9.19 20.39 21.19
N GLY A 74 10.07 19.65 21.87
CA GLY A 74 9.95 19.37 23.30
C GLY A 74 9.65 17.91 23.67
N GLY A 75 9.75 16.97 22.73
CA GLY A 75 10.10 15.57 23.02
C GLY A 75 9.13 14.73 23.88
N GLY A 76 7.83 15.03 23.88
CA GLY A 76 6.85 14.30 24.69
C GLY A 76 6.17 13.09 24.02
N ALA A 77 6.21 13.00 22.69
CA ALA A 77 5.57 11.91 21.94
C ALA A 77 6.55 10.75 21.71
N GLU A 78 6.05 9.52 21.77
CA GLU A 78 6.84 8.34 21.42
C GLU A 78 7.33 8.45 19.97
N PRO A 79 8.61 8.09 19.68
CA PRO A 79 9.11 8.11 18.31
C PRO A 79 8.35 7.11 17.44
N ILE A 80 8.05 7.55 16.22
CA ILE A 80 7.49 6.69 15.17
C ILE A 80 8.56 5.73 14.68
N ARG A 81 8.18 4.46 14.49
CA ARG A 81 9.03 3.44 13.88
C ARG A 81 8.72 3.30 12.40
N ALA A 82 9.75 3.04 11.60
CA ALA A 82 9.64 3.00 10.15
C ALA A 82 8.88 1.76 9.66
N GLY A 83 9.03 0.62 10.34
CA GLY A 83 8.28 -0.60 10.07
C GLY A 83 6.79 -0.41 10.31
N GLN A 84 6.40 0.28 11.38
CA GLN A 84 4.99 0.65 11.63
C GLN A 84 4.44 1.59 10.55
N LEU A 85 5.21 2.59 10.12
CA LEU A 85 4.81 3.50 9.03
C LEU A 85 4.68 2.76 7.69
N TYR A 86 5.60 1.83 7.40
CA TYR A 86 5.52 0.98 6.21
C TYR A 86 4.27 0.10 6.24
N ALA A 87 3.98 -0.50 7.39
CA ALA A 87 2.80 -1.33 7.58
C ALA A 87 1.51 -0.55 7.36
N LEU A 88 1.43 0.68 7.88
CA LEU A 88 0.28 1.57 7.67
C LEU A 88 0.06 1.85 6.17
N GLY A 89 1.12 2.24 5.44
CA GLY A 89 1.00 2.49 3.99
C GLY A 89 0.67 1.23 3.19
N LEU A 90 1.18 0.06 3.58
CA LEU A 90 0.84 -1.20 2.94
C LEU A 90 -0.62 -1.59 3.19
N ILE A 91 -1.13 -1.37 4.40
CA ILE A 91 -2.54 -1.59 4.74
C ILE A 91 -3.42 -0.72 3.86
N ASP A 92 -3.12 0.57 3.77
CA ASP A 92 -3.85 1.54 2.95
C ASP A 92 -3.93 1.11 1.47
N GLU A 93 -2.79 0.72 0.88
CA GLU A 93 -2.75 0.24 -0.50
C GLU A 93 -3.54 -1.06 -0.72
N ILE A 94 -3.53 -1.97 0.26
CA ILE A 94 -4.37 -3.16 0.21
C ILE A 94 -5.85 -2.77 0.27
N MET A 95 -6.24 -1.81 1.11
CA MET A 95 -7.63 -1.36 1.21
C MET A 95 -8.14 -0.79 -0.12
N HIS A 96 -7.36 0.09 -0.75
CA HIS A 96 -7.63 0.58 -2.10
C HIS A 96 -7.83 -0.55 -3.10
N TYR A 97 -6.93 -1.52 -3.06
CA TYR A 97 -7.03 -2.65 -3.97
C TYR A 97 -8.28 -3.50 -3.72
N ILE A 98 -8.70 -3.71 -2.46
CA ILE A 98 -9.96 -4.38 -2.13
C ILE A 98 -11.16 -3.59 -2.65
N VAL A 99 -11.15 -2.27 -2.52
CA VAL A 99 -12.19 -1.38 -3.08
C VAL A 99 -12.25 -1.50 -4.61
N ALA A 100 -11.10 -1.49 -5.27
CA ALA A 100 -11.00 -1.66 -6.72
C ALA A 100 -11.52 -3.04 -7.18
N LEU A 101 -11.18 -4.11 -6.45
CA LEU A 101 -11.71 -5.45 -6.73
C LEU A 101 -13.22 -5.51 -6.54
N TYR A 102 -13.75 -4.88 -5.49
CA TYR A 102 -15.19 -4.82 -5.26
C TYR A 102 -15.93 -4.16 -6.42
N CYS A 103 -15.43 -3.00 -6.86
CA CYS A 103 -16.02 -2.30 -8.00
C CYS A 103 -15.94 -3.19 -9.25
N ARG A 104 -14.78 -3.79 -9.53
CA ARG A 104 -14.60 -4.63 -10.72
C ARG A 104 -15.48 -5.88 -10.74
N GLN A 105 -15.60 -6.58 -9.61
CA GLN A 105 -16.17 -7.93 -9.56
C GLN A 105 -17.64 -7.96 -9.14
N VAL A 106 -18.11 -6.94 -8.41
CA VAL A 106 -19.44 -6.96 -7.78
C VAL A 106 -20.32 -5.84 -8.31
N VAL A 107 -19.88 -4.58 -8.18
CA VAL A 107 -20.68 -3.41 -8.58
C VAL A 107 -19.78 -2.35 -9.22
N PRO A 108 -19.62 -2.33 -10.57
CA PRO A 108 -18.73 -1.40 -11.28
C PRO A 108 -18.95 0.07 -10.94
N ASP A 109 -20.22 0.47 -10.81
CA ASP A 109 -20.61 1.86 -10.53
C ASP A 109 -20.75 2.17 -9.03
N ALA A 110 -20.21 1.34 -8.12
CA ALA A 110 -20.42 1.48 -6.68
C ALA A 110 -20.08 2.89 -6.16
N MET A 111 -18.95 3.45 -6.62
CA MET A 111 -18.50 4.78 -6.22
C MET A 111 -19.33 5.90 -6.85
N ALA A 112 -19.68 5.78 -8.13
CA ALA A 112 -20.55 6.73 -8.81
C ALA A 112 -21.93 6.80 -8.13
N MET A 113 -22.50 5.63 -7.78
CA MET A 113 -23.75 5.52 -7.03
C MET A 113 -23.62 6.11 -5.62
N CYS A 114 -22.52 5.84 -4.92
CA CYS A 114 -22.25 6.38 -3.59
C CYS A 114 -22.22 7.91 -3.62
N ARG A 115 -21.49 8.49 -4.58
CA ARG A 115 -21.41 9.94 -4.78
C ARG A 115 -22.78 10.56 -5.01
N LYS A 116 -23.59 9.95 -5.88
CA LYS A 116 -24.97 10.41 -6.14
C LYS A 116 -25.84 10.36 -4.88
N ARG A 117 -25.68 9.31 -4.06
CA ARG A 117 -26.42 9.16 -2.80
C ARG A 117 -26.02 10.23 -1.77
N ILE A 118 -24.73 10.52 -1.64
CA ILE A 118 -24.22 11.59 -0.77
C ILE A 118 -24.75 12.95 -1.23
N ALA A 119 -24.67 13.26 -2.53
CA ALA A 119 -25.21 14.49 -3.08
C ALA A 119 -26.73 14.64 -2.85
N THR A 120 -27.48 13.52 -2.86
CA THR A 120 -28.91 13.52 -2.56
C THR A 120 -29.18 13.74 -1.06
N ALA A 121 -28.36 13.16 -0.19
CA ALA A 121 -28.52 13.24 1.27
C ALA A 121 -28.09 14.58 1.86
N LEU A 122 -27.01 15.18 1.34
CA LEU A 122 -26.41 16.40 1.88
C LEU A 122 -26.74 17.66 1.06
N GLY A 123 -27.20 17.47 -0.19
CA GLY A 123 -27.30 18.54 -1.19
C GLY A 123 -26.07 18.61 -2.08
N ALA A 124 -26.27 18.99 -3.34
CA ALA A 124 -25.19 19.03 -4.34
C ALA A 124 -24.06 19.98 -3.93
N ASP A 125 -24.39 21.22 -3.55
CA ASP A 125 -23.39 22.23 -3.18
C ASP A 125 -22.55 21.80 -1.97
N ALA A 126 -23.20 21.26 -0.93
CA ALA A 126 -22.50 20.81 0.28
C ALA A 126 -21.62 19.57 0.03
N SER A 127 -22.05 18.68 -0.87
CA SER A 127 -21.25 17.52 -1.27
C SER A 127 -20.03 17.91 -2.11
N GLU A 128 -20.18 18.87 -3.03
CA GLU A 128 -19.05 19.36 -3.84
C GLU A 128 -18.06 20.14 -2.97
N GLU A 129 -18.56 20.98 -2.06
CA GLU A 129 -17.73 21.72 -1.10
C GLU A 129 -16.93 20.79 -0.18
N LEU A 130 -17.51 19.66 0.22
CA LEU A 130 -16.80 18.62 0.97
C LEU A 130 -15.62 18.05 0.17
N LEU A 131 -15.83 17.67 -1.09
CA LEU A 131 -14.76 17.10 -1.93
C LEU A 131 -13.67 18.14 -2.24
N ARG A 132 -14.05 19.41 -2.43
CA ARG A 132 -13.11 20.52 -2.60
C ARG A 132 -12.26 20.72 -1.35
N THR A 133 -12.89 20.86 -0.18
CA THR A 133 -12.18 21.04 1.10
C THR A 133 -11.28 19.84 1.40
N PHE A 134 -11.75 18.63 1.15
CA PHE A 134 -10.94 17.41 1.24
C PHE A 134 -9.70 17.48 0.36
N SER A 135 -9.85 17.85 -0.91
CA SER A 135 -8.75 17.94 -1.87
C SER A 135 -7.79 19.12 -1.60
N GLU A 136 -8.18 20.08 -0.76
CA GLU A 136 -7.28 21.15 -0.29
C GLU A 136 -6.47 20.72 0.93
N GLU A 137 -7.10 20.01 1.87
CA GLU A 137 -6.43 19.48 3.07
C GLU A 137 -5.54 18.27 2.73
N PHE A 138 -5.97 17.45 1.78
CA PHE A 138 -5.33 16.22 1.31
C PHE A 138 -5.13 16.27 -0.21
N PRO A 139 -4.26 17.18 -0.70
CA PRO A 139 -4.12 17.41 -2.12
C PRO A 139 -3.55 16.19 -2.81
N PRO A 140 -4.16 15.76 -3.93
CA PRO A 140 -3.57 14.75 -4.79
C PRO A 140 -2.23 15.27 -5.31
N ARG A 141 -1.37 14.35 -5.74
CA ARG A 141 -0.03 14.69 -6.18
C ARG A 141 0.01 15.75 -7.28
N SER A 142 -0.90 15.70 -8.26
CA SER A 142 -0.95 16.68 -9.35
C SER A 142 -1.21 18.11 -8.83
N VAL A 143 -2.16 18.28 -7.91
CA VAL A 143 -2.44 19.56 -7.25
C VAL A 143 -1.27 20.01 -6.40
N TYR A 144 -0.69 19.11 -5.59
CA TYR A 144 0.39 19.48 -4.67
C TYR A 144 1.70 19.85 -5.39
N LEU A 145 2.02 19.19 -6.50
CA LEU A 145 3.31 19.34 -7.20
C LEU A 145 3.26 20.16 -8.47
N ALA A 146 2.28 19.88 -9.32
CA ALA A 146 2.12 20.62 -10.57
C ALA A 146 1.43 21.96 -10.33
N GLY A 147 0.84 22.17 -9.14
CA GLY A 147 0.11 23.39 -8.81
C GLY A 147 -1.22 23.48 -9.54
N ASP A 148 -1.78 22.34 -9.96
CA ASP A 148 -3.10 22.30 -10.57
C ASP A 148 -4.15 22.85 -9.58
N ASP A 149 -5.12 23.59 -10.11
CA ASP A 149 -6.25 24.05 -9.32
C ASP A 149 -7.13 22.86 -8.88
N VAL A 150 -7.58 22.87 -7.63
CA VAL A 150 -8.38 21.77 -7.04
C VAL A 150 -9.67 21.55 -7.82
N SER A 151 -10.34 22.62 -8.24
CA SER A 151 -11.59 22.51 -9.01
C SER A 151 -11.33 21.88 -10.36
N SER A 152 -10.26 22.32 -11.04
CA SER A 152 -9.81 21.75 -12.31
C SER A 152 -9.45 20.27 -12.18
N TYR A 153 -8.79 19.88 -11.09
CA TYR A 153 -8.52 18.48 -10.79
C TYR A 153 -9.83 17.70 -10.61
N LEU A 154 -10.77 18.17 -9.79
CA LEU A 154 -12.03 17.45 -9.54
C LEU A 154 -12.89 17.29 -10.79
N ASP A 155 -12.84 18.24 -11.73
CA ASP A 155 -13.50 18.17 -13.04
C ASP A 155 -12.83 17.19 -14.02
N GLY A 156 -11.61 16.77 -13.72
CA GLY A 156 -10.83 15.83 -14.52
C GLY A 156 -11.12 14.35 -14.24
N ALA A 157 -10.33 13.54 -14.91
CA ALA A 157 -10.28 12.10 -14.72
C ALA A 157 -8.82 11.64 -14.74
N THR A 158 -8.52 10.58 -13.99
CA THR A 158 -7.18 9.98 -14.00
C THR A 158 -7.29 8.46 -14.02
N GLY A 159 -6.49 7.82 -14.88
CA GLY A 159 -6.61 6.37 -15.13
C GLY A 159 -8.01 5.95 -15.55
N GLY A 160 -8.71 6.80 -16.32
CA GLY A 160 -10.09 6.56 -16.77
C GLY A 160 -11.18 6.73 -15.71
N ARG A 161 -10.84 7.04 -14.45
CA ARG A 161 -11.79 7.25 -13.34
C ARG A 161 -12.03 8.73 -13.08
N SER A 162 -13.25 9.11 -12.67
CA SER A 162 -13.53 10.49 -12.26
C SER A 162 -12.72 10.86 -11.02
N ASN A 163 -12.09 12.03 -11.04
CA ASN A 163 -11.31 12.50 -9.89
C ASN A 163 -12.18 12.77 -8.65
N ARG A 164 -13.49 13.03 -8.82
CA ARG A 164 -14.46 13.08 -7.72
C ARG A 164 -14.71 11.72 -7.07
N GLU A 165 -14.72 10.65 -7.88
CA GLU A 165 -14.89 9.29 -7.36
C GLU A 165 -13.63 8.81 -6.66
N ILE A 166 -12.45 9.18 -7.18
CA ILE A 166 -11.18 8.99 -6.48
C ILE A 166 -11.23 9.74 -5.16
N ALA A 167 -11.49 11.05 -5.14
CA ALA A 167 -11.56 11.83 -3.91
C ALA A 167 -12.58 11.29 -2.89
N LEU A 168 -13.71 10.73 -3.34
CA LEU A 168 -14.67 10.06 -2.45
C LEU A 168 -14.13 8.76 -1.85
N GLU A 169 -13.45 7.94 -2.64
CA GLU A 169 -12.78 6.73 -2.15
C GLU A 169 -11.74 7.10 -1.08
N GLU A 170 -10.96 8.15 -1.32
CA GLU A 170 -9.96 8.63 -0.38
C GLU A 170 -10.55 9.20 0.89
N LEU A 171 -11.65 9.96 0.78
CA LEU A 171 -12.39 10.48 1.92
C LEU A 171 -12.91 9.33 2.81
N MET A 172 -13.42 8.25 2.18
CA MET A 172 -13.88 7.06 2.89
C MET A 172 -12.71 6.37 3.63
N LEU A 173 -11.57 6.17 2.97
CA LEU A 173 -10.42 5.49 3.56
C LEU A 173 -9.69 6.34 4.60
N LEU A 174 -9.70 7.67 4.46
CA LEU A 174 -9.31 8.60 5.52
C LEU A 174 -10.17 8.40 6.78
N GLY A 175 -11.48 8.26 6.62
CA GLY A 175 -12.40 7.96 7.71
C GLY A 175 -12.07 6.64 8.42
N LEU A 176 -11.81 5.57 7.66
CA LEU A 176 -11.38 4.29 8.23
C LEU A 176 -10.02 4.37 8.93
N THR A 177 -9.08 5.14 8.38
CA THR A 177 -7.75 5.33 8.96
C THR A 177 -7.84 6.05 10.30
N ASN A 178 -8.71 7.06 10.42
CA ASN A 178 -8.97 7.78 11.67
C ASN A 178 -9.78 6.94 12.70
N GLU A 179 -10.60 5.99 12.25
CA GLU A 179 -11.28 5.02 13.11
C GLU A 179 -10.29 3.99 13.71
N ASN A 180 -9.16 3.71 13.04
CA ASN A 180 -8.19 2.68 13.42
C ASN A 180 -7.29 3.10 14.61
N PRO A 181 -7.43 2.47 15.79
CA PRO A 181 -6.60 2.84 16.94
C PRO A 181 -5.11 2.54 16.73
N ALA A 182 -4.76 1.57 15.88
CA ALA A 182 -3.38 1.24 15.55
C ALA A 182 -2.68 2.34 14.72
N SER A 183 -3.46 3.23 14.09
CA SER A 183 -2.92 4.37 13.35
C SER A 183 -2.69 5.60 14.24
N SER A 184 -3.16 5.61 15.50
CA SER A 184 -3.16 6.82 16.36
C SER A 184 -1.80 7.52 16.53
N ALA A 185 -0.68 6.77 16.56
CA ALA A 185 0.67 7.33 16.63
C ALA A 185 1.04 8.23 15.42
N PHE A 186 0.30 8.08 14.33
CA PHE A 186 0.48 8.75 13.04
C PHE A 186 -0.60 9.81 12.77
N ALA A 187 -1.50 10.09 13.72
CA ALA A 187 -2.67 10.96 13.52
C ALA A 187 -2.34 12.33 12.92
N GLU A 188 -1.16 12.88 13.20
CA GLU A 188 -0.70 14.14 12.61
C GLU A 188 -0.56 14.12 11.08
N LEU A 189 -0.45 12.94 10.47
CA LEU A 189 -0.37 12.78 9.02
C LEU A 189 -1.76 12.84 8.37
N PHE A 190 -2.82 12.48 9.08
CA PHE A 190 -4.15 12.29 8.51
C PHE A 190 -5.30 12.83 9.38
N ASP A 191 -5.02 13.82 10.22
CA ASP A 191 -6.01 14.49 11.06
C ASP A 191 -7.14 15.09 10.21
N ASP A 192 -8.35 14.59 10.42
CA ASP A 192 -9.58 14.98 9.72
C ASP A 192 -10.40 16.04 10.48
N ALA A 193 -9.89 16.56 11.60
CA ALA A 193 -10.57 17.58 12.39
C ALA A 193 -11.03 18.81 11.57
N PRO A 194 -10.26 19.34 10.59
CA PRO A 194 -10.72 20.43 9.74
C PRO A 194 -12.00 20.07 8.98
N LEU A 195 -12.05 18.88 8.37
CA LEU A 195 -13.22 18.41 7.61
C LEU A 195 -14.44 18.27 8.52
N ARG A 196 -14.27 17.68 9.71
CA ARG A 196 -15.34 17.56 10.70
C ARG A 196 -15.93 18.90 11.15
N GLN A 197 -15.12 19.95 11.15
CA GLN A 197 -15.52 21.28 11.64
C GLN A 197 -16.14 22.15 10.55
N SER A 198 -15.67 22.04 9.29
CA SER A 198 -16.07 22.96 8.22
C SER A 198 -17.04 22.36 7.19
N THR A 199 -17.29 21.05 7.22
CA THR A 199 -18.08 20.36 6.19
C THR A 199 -19.03 19.32 6.80
N PRO A 200 -20.04 18.81 6.05
CA PRO A 200 -20.89 17.71 6.50
C PRO A 200 -20.21 16.33 6.48
N TYR A 201 -18.90 16.26 6.74
CA TYR A 201 -18.07 15.05 6.63
C TYR A 201 -18.61 13.85 7.42
N ALA A 202 -19.03 14.05 8.67
CA ALA A 202 -19.58 12.95 9.48
C ALA A 202 -20.88 12.37 8.89
N ALA A 203 -21.73 13.24 8.33
CA ALA A 203 -22.95 12.82 7.66
C ALA A 203 -22.65 12.13 6.32
N ALA A 204 -21.60 12.55 5.61
CA ALA A 204 -21.11 11.89 4.41
C ALA A 204 -20.63 10.46 4.72
N LEU A 205 -19.79 10.26 5.74
CA LEU A 205 -19.34 8.93 6.15
C LEU A 205 -20.51 8.01 6.54
N SER A 206 -21.51 8.54 7.26
CA SER A 206 -22.73 7.79 7.56
C SER A 206 -23.52 7.40 6.31
N ALA A 207 -23.56 8.27 5.30
CA ALA A 207 -24.19 7.97 4.01
C ALA A 207 -23.39 6.92 3.21
N VAL A 208 -22.06 6.93 3.29
CA VAL A 208 -21.18 5.88 2.72
C VAL A 208 -21.47 4.54 3.40
N ASP A 209 -21.54 4.49 4.74
CA ASP A 209 -21.92 3.28 5.50
C ASP A 209 -23.27 2.72 5.05
N ALA A 210 -24.30 3.57 5.01
CA ALA A 210 -25.64 3.17 4.59
C ALA A 210 -25.73 2.78 3.10
N HIS A 211 -24.80 3.26 2.26
CA HIS A 211 -24.69 2.89 0.86
C HIS A 211 -24.16 1.48 0.69
N PHE A 212 -22.97 1.21 1.22
CA PHE A 212 -22.32 -0.10 1.06
C PHE A 212 -23.03 -1.22 1.85
N ALA A 213 -23.75 -0.88 2.92
CA ALA A 213 -24.62 -1.84 3.61
C ALA A 213 -25.81 -2.34 2.76
N ALA A 214 -26.22 -1.56 1.74
CA ALA A 214 -27.32 -1.91 0.85
C ALA A 214 -26.86 -2.61 -0.43
N LEU A 215 -25.55 -2.71 -0.67
CA LEU A 215 -24.98 -3.38 -1.83
C LEU A 215 -24.65 -4.85 -1.53
N PRO A 216 -24.46 -5.69 -2.58
CA PRO A 216 -24.11 -7.09 -2.37
C PRO A 216 -22.81 -7.27 -1.57
N PRO A 217 -22.72 -8.34 -0.76
CA PRO A 217 -21.52 -8.66 0.01
C PRO A 217 -20.34 -9.07 -0.90
N PHE A 218 -19.14 -9.10 -0.31
CA PHE A 218 -17.89 -9.42 -0.96
C PHE A 218 -16.93 -10.20 -0.05
N GLY A 219 -15.93 -10.81 -0.67
CA GLY A 219 -14.85 -11.46 0.03
C GLY A 219 -15.21 -12.85 0.59
N PRO A 220 -14.25 -13.47 1.30
CA PRO A 220 -14.33 -14.86 1.76
C PRO A 220 -15.43 -15.10 2.80
N ASP A 221 -15.69 -14.10 3.65
CA ASP A 221 -16.67 -14.18 4.73
C ASP A 221 -18.04 -13.59 4.34
N GLN A 222 -18.25 -13.22 3.07
CA GLN A 222 -19.52 -12.66 2.53
C GLN A 222 -20.05 -11.47 3.35
N GLN A 223 -19.19 -10.47 3.58
CA GLN A 223 -19.50 -9.25 4.35
C GLN A 223 -19.74 -8.07 3.42
N THR A 224 -20.35 -6.99 3.92
CA THR A 224 -20.37 -5.72 3.18
C THR A 224 -18.94 -5.21 3.00
N LEU A 225 -18.69 -4.38 1.97
CA LEU A 225 -17.35 -3.86 1.69
C LEU A 225 -16.71 -3.21 2.92
N LEU A 226 -17.45 -2.33 3.60
CA LEU A 226 -16.93 -1.63 4.78
C LEU A 226 -16.77 -2.52 6.01
N GLU A 227 -17.61 -3.53 6.19
CA GLU A 227 -17.38 -4.52 7.25
C GLU A 227 -16.09 -5.27 7.01
N MET A 228 -15.81 -5.66 5.76
CA MET A 228 -14.58 -6.32 5.37
C MET A 228 -13.36 -5.41 5.61
N LEU A 229 -13.38 -4.16 5.15
CA LEU A 229 -12.27 -3.21 5.34
C LEU A 229 -11.99 -2.92 6.82
N ARG A 230 -13.03 -2.90 7.68
CA ARG A 230 -12.88 -2.74 9.14
C ARG A 230 -12.50 -4.04 9.87
N ALA A 231 -12.61 -5.21 9.24
CA ALA A 231 -12.39 -6.50 9.92
C ALA A 231 -10.98 -6.65 10.52
N PRO A 232 -9.89 -6.26 9.83
CA PRO A 232 -8.54 -6.27 10.38
C PRO A 232 -8.43 -5.37 11.61
N MET A 233 -9.01 -4.17 11.56
CA MET A 233 -9.01 -3.19 12.65
C MET A 233 -9.74 -3.73 13.89
N ARG A 234 -10.83 -4.48 13.72
CA ARG A 234 -11.53 -5.14 14.83
C ARG A 234 -10.75 -6.34 15.39
N ALA A 235 -10.11 -7.11 14.53
CA ALA A 235 -9.35 -8.30 14.93
C ALA A 235 -8.06 -7.94 15.68
N SER A 236 -7.40 -6.83 15.31
CA SER A 236 -6.20 -6.34 15.99
C SER A 236 -6.20 -4.81 16.11
N PRO A 237 -6.96 -4.25 17.08
CA PRO A 237 -7.21 -2.81 17.17
C PRO A 237 -5.97 -1.96 17.43
N HIS A 238 -4.93 -2.53 18.04
CA HIS A 238 -3.74 -1.81 18.47
C HIS A 238 -2.44 -2.32 17.84
N SER A 239 -2.52 -3.13 16.76
CA SER A 239 -1.33 -3.69 16.12
C SER A 239 -1.48 -3.77 14.60
N LEU A 240 -0.73 -2.91 13.89
CA LEU A 240 -0.63 -2.97 12.43
C LEU A 240 -0.06 -4.32 11.95
N ALA A 241 0.88 -4.90 12.70
CA ALA A 241 1.39 -6.25 12.45
C ALA A 241 0.28 -7.31 12.53
N GLY A 242 -0.57 -7.23 13.55
CA GLY A 242 -1.73 -8.10 13.71
C GLY A 242 -2.77 -7.91 12.60
N GLN A 243 -2.99 -6.67 12.15
CA GLN A 243 -3.88 -6.36 11.03
C GLN A 243 -3.37 -6.98 9.73
N LEU A 244 -2.09 -6.83 9.39
CA LEU A 244 -1.48 -7.47 8.21
C LEU A 244 -1.56 -9.00 8.28
N ARG A 245 -1.30 -9.61 9.44
CA ARG A 245 -1.47 -11.07 9.61
C ARG A 245 -2.90 -11.50 9.34
N PHE A 246 -3.88 -10.79 9.89
CA PHE A 246 -5.29 -11.07 9.65
C PHE A 246 -5.64 -10.97 8.15
N MET A 247 -5.20 -9.91 7.46
CA MET A 247 -5.44 -9.75 6.03
C MET A 247 -4.84 -10.89 5.22
N ARG A 248 -3.60 -11.31 5.54
CA ARG A 248 -2.95 -12.44 4.87
C ARG A 248 -3.73 -13.73 5.04
N GLU A 249 -4.15 -14.03 6.27
CA GLU A 249 -4.85 -15.27 6.61
C GLU A 249 -6.27 -15.32 6.05
N LYS A 250 -6.97 -14.18 6.05
CA LYS A 250 -8.36 -14.11 5.62
C LYS A 250 -8.51 -13.84 4.14
N TRP A 251 -7.78 -12.87 3.59
CA TRP A 251 -7.98 -12.42 2.21
C TRP A 251 -7.12 -13.21 1.22
N GLY A 252 -5.97 -13.75 1.65
CA GLY A 252 -5.18 -14.75 0.94
C GLY A 252 -5.03 -14.46 -0.56
N VAL A 253 -5.71 -15.26 -1.39
CA VAL A 253 -5.68 -15.19 -2.86
C VAL A 253 -6.07 -13.81 -3.40
N LEU A 254 -6.99 -13.09 -2.73
CA LEU A 254 -7.41 -11.77 -3.18
C LEU A 254 -6.20 -10.82 -3.25
N ILE A 255 -5.35 -10.85 -2.23
CA ILE A 255 -4.22 -9.93 -2.05
C ILE A 255 -2.87 -10.57 -2.38
N ALA A 256 -2.86 -11.65 -3.20
CA ALA A 256 -1.66 -12.41 -3.49
C ALA A 256 -0.48 -11.54 -4.02
N LYS A 257 -0.79 -10.50 -4.80
CA LYS A 257 0.21 -9.54 -5.31
C LYS A 257 0.95 -8.75 -4.23
N PHE A 258 0.45 -8.71 -2.99
CA PHE A 258 1.06 -8.00 -1.88
C PHE A 258 1.91 -8.90 -0.98
N LEU A 259 1.93 -10.22 -1.19
CA LEU A 259 2.53 -11.18 -0.24
C LEU A 259 4.01 -10.89 0.06
N ASP A 260 4.82 -10.60 -0.95
CA ASP A 260 6.25 -10.30 -0.76
C ASP A 260 6.46 -9.04 0.10
N ARG A 261 5.63 -8.01 -0.12
CA ARG A 261 5.66 -6.76 0.65
C ARG A 261 5.13 -6.96 2.07
N MET A 262 4.16 -7.84 2.27
CA MET A 262 3.66 -8.21 3.60
C MET A 262 4.72 -8.99 4.39
N LEU A 263 5.47 -9.87 3.74
CA LEU A 263 6.61 -10.57 4.36
C LEU A 263 7.68 -9.56 4.77
N LEU A 264 8.08 -8.65 3.87
CA LEU A 264 9.01 -7.57 4.19
C LEU A 264 8.51 -6.70 5.35
N SER A 265 7.23 -6.32 5.36
CA SER A 265 6.64 -5.55 6.45
C SER A 265 6.68 -6.32 7.77
N SER A 266 6.42 -7.62 7.75
CA SER A 266 6.48 -8.48 8.92
C SER A 266 7.89 -8.57 9.49
N ASP A 267 8.90 -8.71 8.62
CA ASP A 267 10.31 -8.78 9.03
C ASP A 267 10.79 -7.45 9.62
N LEU A 268 10.41 -6.33 9.01
CA LEU A 268 10.71 -4.99 9.55
C LEU A 268 10.10 -4.76 10.93
N LEU A 269 8.83 -5.15 11.12
CA LEU A 269 8.15 -5.03 12.41
C LEU A 269 8.78 -5.94 13.46
N ALA A 270 9.12 -7.18 13.10
CA ALA A 270 9.78 -8.12 14.00
C ALA A 270 11.16 -7.62 14.46
N GLU A 271 11.95 -7.04 13.55
CA GLU A 271 13.25 -6.43 13.87
C GLU A 271 13.11 -5.22 14.78
N GLU A 272 12.04 -4.43 14.64
CA GLU A 272 11.76 -3.28 15.49
C GLU A 272 11.24 -3.68 16.88
N GLU A 273 10.46 -4.75 16.98
CA GLU A 273 9.94 -5.30 18.24
C GLU A 273 10.98 -6.17 18.97
N ALA A 274 12.04 -6.61 18.29
CA ALA A 274 13.10 -7.41 18.87
C ALA A 274 13.72 -6.71 20.10
N PRO A 275 13.84 -7.41 21.25
CA PRO A 275 14.46 -6.82 22.43
C PRO A 275 15.90 -6.38 22.15
N ARG A 276 16.15 -5.07 22.20
CA ARG A 276 17.51 -4.53 22.15
C ARG A 276 18.09 -4.50 23.55
N PHE A 277 18.85 -5.53 23.88
CA PHE A 277 19.68 -5.54 25.08
C PHE A 277 20.88 -4.62 24.83
N GLY A 278 21.06 -3.60 25.67
CA GLY A 278 22.09 -2.59 25.48
C GLY A 278 23.52 -3.15 25.51
N GLY A 279 24.41 -2.51 24.75
CA GLY A 279 25.83 -2.83 24.64
C GLY A 279 26.20 -3.33 23.24
N PRO A 280 27.43 -3.04 22.74
CA PRO A 280 27.90 -3.69 21.54
C PRO A 280 27.89 -5.20 21.79
N GLY A 281 27.12 -5.94 20.99
CA GLY A 281 27.25 -7.39 20.94
C GLY A 281 28.72 -7.74 20.74
N PRO A 282 29.20 -8.88 21.25
CA PRO A 282 30.61 -9.23 21.14
C PRO A 282 31.03 -9.12 19.67
N SER A 283 32.02 -8.27 19.39
CA SER A 283 32.58 -8.12 18.05
C SER A 283 33.25 -9.44 17.69
N ARG A 284 32.53 -10.30 16.98
CA ARG A 284 33.06 -11.57 16.49
C ARG A 284 33.88 -11.25 15.25
N VAL A 285 35.20 -11.26 15.39
CA VAL A 285 36.08 -11.33 14.22
C VAL A 285 35.74 -12.63 13.50
N LEU A 286 35.50 -12.56 12.19
CA LEU A 286 35.39 -13.76 11.35
C LEU A 286 36.71 -14.53 11.47
N SER A 287 36.73 -15.57 12.29
CA SER A 287 37.84 -16.52 12.35
C SER A 287 37.56 -17.63 11.37
N PHE A 288 38.54 -17.89 10.50
CA PHE A 288 38.55 -19.02 9.59
C PHE A 288 39.36 -20.19 10.15
N GLU A 289 39.79 -20.14 11.42
CA GLU A 289 40.55 -21.24 12.06
C GLU A 289 39.77 -22.56 12.02
N SER A 290 38.44 -22.52 12.13
CA SER A 290 37.60 -23.71 11.99
C SER A 290 37.48 -24.23 10.55
N LEU A 291 37.81 -23.45 9.53
CA LEU A 291 37.94 -23.94 8.15
C LEU A 291 39.31 -24.58 7.89
N VAL A 292 40.29 -24.35 8.76
CA VAL A 292 41.60 -25.02 8.71
C VAL A 292 41.54 -26.41 9.38
N GLU A 293 40.61 -26.59 10.33
CA GLU A 293 40.36 -27.90 10.97
C GLU A 293 39.58 -28.89 10.09
N ASP A 294 38.95 -28.42 9.01
CA ASP A 294 38.42 -29.31 7.99
C ASP A 294 39.60 -29.99 7.28
N ALA A 295 39.97 -31.17 7.79
CA ALA A 295 41.01 -32.00 7.21
C ALA A 295 40.77 -32.11 5.70
N GLU A 296 41.69 -31.55 4.93
CA GLU A 296 41.64 -31.53 3.48
C GLU A 296 41.53 -32.97 2.97
N ARG A 297 40.31 -33.40 2.61
CA ARG A 297 40.05 -34.69 1.97
C ARG A 297 40.33 -34.58 0.48
N PHE A 298 41.53 -34.13 0.13
CA PHE A 298 42.00 -34.30 -1.24
C PHE A 298 41.99 -35.80 -1.55
N SER A 299 41.35 -36.17 -2.66
CA SER A 299 41.49 -37.52 -3.18
C SER A 299 42.97 -37.75 -3.48
N GLU A 300 43.50 -38.89 -3.04
CA GLU A 300 44.86 -39.32 -3.41
C GLU A 300 45.01 -39.25 -4.93
N ASP A 301 46.12 -38.67 -5.41
CA ASP A 301 46.37 -38.46 -6.83
C ASP A 301 46.62 -39.82 -7.50
N ARG A 302 45.54 -40.52 -7.85
CA ARG A 302 45.59 -41.84 -8.47
C ARG A 302 45.75 -41.67 -9.97
N ASP A 303 46.89 -42.11 -10.53
CA ASP A 303 47.17 -42.46 -11.94
C ASP A 303 46.11 -42.09 -12.99
N TRP A 304 45.64 -40.85 -13.00
CA TRP A 304 44.57 -40.41 -13.89
C TRP A 304 45.16 -39.79 -15.15
N MET A 305 46.44 -39.39 -15.12
CA MET A 305 47.16 -38.88 -16.28
C MET A 305 47.70 -39.93 -17.29
N PRO A 306 48.05 -41.19 -16.96
CA PRO A 306 48.62 -42.11 -17.95
C PRO A 306 47.60 -42.69 -18.94
N ARG A 307 46.28 -42.51 -18.72
CA ARG A 307 45.23 -43.06 -19.61
C ARG A 307 44.24 -42.04 -20.15
N VAL A 308 44.42 -40.75 -19.85
CA VAL A 308 43.56 -39.69 -20.42
C VAL A 308 43.94 -39.46 -21.86
N VAL A 309 42.99 -39.71 -22.77
CA VAL A 309 43.04 -39.25 -24.16
C VAL A 309 42.21 -37.98 -24.25
N LEU A 310 42.88 -36.83 -24.31
CA LEU A 310 42.25 -35.54 -24.62
C LEU A 310 41.96 -35.48 -26.13
N ILE A 311 40.68 -35.48 -26.51
CA ILE A 311 40.26 -35.15 -27.88
C ILE A 311 39.80 -33.69 -27.87
N ALA A 312 40.66 -32.80 -28.33
CA ALA A 312 40.28 -31.42 -28.61
C ALA A 312 39.57 -31.38 -29.98
N LYS A 313 38.26 -31.11 -29.97
CA LYS A 313 37.50 -30.84 -31.20
C LYS A 313 37.46 -29.33 -31.41
N SER A 314 38.23 -28.84 -32.38
CA SER A 314 38.05 -27.48 -32.90
C SER A 314 36.80 -27.47 -33.77
N ALA A 315 35.76 -26.76 -33.33
CA ALA A 315 34.64 -26.39 -34.18
C ALA A 315 34.87 -24.94 -34.60
N TYR A 316 35.43 -24.75 -35.79
CA TYR A 316 35.40 -23.47 -36.48
C TYR A 316 34.18 -23.47 -37.39
N VAL A 317 33.14 -22.74 -36.98
CA VAL A 317 32.10 -22.14 -37.85
C VAL A 317 31.69 -20.83 -37.23
#